data_AF-A0A6P0LMC8-F1
#
_entry.id   AF-A0A6P0LMC8-F1
#
_cell.length_a   1.000
_cell.length_b   1.000
_cell.length_c   1.000
_cell.angle_alpha   90.00
_cell.angle_beta   90.00
_cell.angle_gamma   90.00
#
_symmetry.space_group_name_H-M   'P 1'
#
loop_
_entity.id
_entity.type
_entity.pdbx_description
1 polymer ?
#
loop_
_entity_poly.entity_id
_entity_poly.type
_entity_poly.pdbx_seq_one_letter_code
_entity_poly.pdbx_strand_id
1 'polypeptide(L)'
;MSKLKEPVSEFSVVGQLLDFVIKDGYKIKYLRITVSNIEYWIKLSKPLRKSLDPAIIPGAWIEVSGTSKLKRKTRKLILKAYEVSLAAPPRSSRR
;
A
#
# COMPACT_ATOMS: atom_id res chain seq x y z
N MET A 1 -27.71 -19.03 -3.26
CA MET A 1 -26.98 -17.89 -3.85
C MET A 1 -25.51 -17.94 -3.44
N SER A 2 -24.68 -18.59 -4.25
CA SER A 2 -23.23 -18.68 -4.04
C SER A 2 -22.59 -17.29 -4.23
N LYS A 3 -21.86 -16.79 -3.24
CA LYS A 3 -21.06 -15.55 -3.39
C LYS A 3 -19.98 -15.82 -4.44
N LEU A 4 -20.08 -15.22 -5.62
CA LEU A 4 -18.95 -15.13 -6.55
C LEU A 4 -17.78 -14.47 -5.81
N LYS A 5 -16.67 -15.19 -5.64
CA LYS A 5 -15.44 -14.62 -5.07
C LYS A 5 -14.94 -13.55 -6.04
N GLU A 6 -14.79 -12.33 -5.54
CA GLU A 6 -14.16 -11.25 -6.29
C GLU A 6 -12.68 -11.62 -6.51
N PRO A 7 -12.14 -11.47 -7.74
CA PRO A 7 -10.78 -11.87 -8.06
C PRO A 7 -9.78 -11.07 -7.21
N VAL A 8 -8.70 -11.75 -6.84
CA VAL A 8 -7.57 -11.17 -6.11
C VAL A 8 -6.36 -11.26 -7.02
N SER A 9 -5.61 -10.18 -7.13
CA SER A 9 -4.39 -10.09 -7.95
C SER A 9 -3.24 -9.55 -7.12
N GLU A 10 -2.05 -10.12 -7.29
CA GLU A 10 -0.83 -9.59 -6.69
C GLU A 10 -0.41 -8.28 -7.36
N PHE A 11 0.26 -7.41 -6.60
CA PHE A 11 0.90 -6.20 -7.10
C PHE A 11 2.22 -5.97 -6.37
N SER A 12 3.18 -5.36 -7.06
CA SER A 12 4.29 -4.63 -6.45
C SER A 12 4.35 -3.24 -7.08
N VAL A 13 4.60 -2.22 -6.26
CA VAL A 13 4.72 -0.84 -6.73
C VAL A 13 5.72 -0.07 -5.90
N VAL A 14 6.52 0.77 -6.57
CA VAL A 14 7.39 1.76 -5.93
C VAL A 14 6.70 3.11 -5.91
N GLY A 15 6.65 3.73 -4.74
CA GLY A 15 6.05 5.04 -4.54
C GLY A 15 6.69 5.79 -3.38
N GLN A 16 6.41 7.08 -3.29
CA GLN A 16 6.85 7.88 -2.14
C GLN A 16 5.80 7.78 -1.03
N LEU A 17 6.25 7.48 0.19
CA LEU A 17 5.39 7.50 1.37
C LEU A 17 4.99 8.94 1.68
N LEU A 18 3.70 9.21 1.76
CA LEU A 18 3.15 10.51 2.16
C LEU A 18 2.92 10.56 3.66
N ASP A 19 2.26 9.53 4.21
CA ASP A 19 1.88 9.50 5.62
C ASP A 19 1.40 8.11 6.09
N PHE A 20 1.27 7.96 7.40
CA PHE A 20 0.67 6.82 8.08
C PHE A 20 -0.73 7.16 8.59
N VAL A 21 -1.72 6.32 8.29
CA VAL A 21 -3.06 6.46 8.88
C VAL A 21 -3.13 5.63 10.15
N ILE A 22 -3.12 6.32 11.29
CA ILE A 22 -3.26 5.72 12.62
C ILE A 22 -4.74 5.56 12.97
N LYS A 23 -5.10 4.40 13.54
CA LYS A 23 -6.42 4.13 14.12
C LYS A 23 -6.27 3.77 15.60
N ASP A 24 -7.29 4.12 16.38
CA ASP A 24 -7.38 3.82 17.81
C ASP A 24 -6.20 4.44 18.60
N GLY A 25 -5.62 5.54 18.09
CA GLY A 25 -4.53 6.29 18.73
C GLY A 25 -3.12 5.73 18.56
N TYR A 26 -2.95 4.43 18.24
CA TYR A 26 -1.61 3.82 18.16
C TYR A 26 -1.39 2.84 17.01
N LYS A 27 -2.45 2.34 16.36
CA LYS A 27 -2.29 1.30 15.33
C LYS A 27 -2.17 1.93 13.95
N ILE A 28 -0.99 1.82 13.34
CA ILE A 28 -0.84 2.11 11.91
C ILE A 28 -1.73 1.13 11.14
N LYS A 29 -2.64 1.63 10.32
CA LYS A 29 -3.62 0.82 9.60
C LYS A 29 -3.49 0.93 8.09
N TYR A 30 -3.15 2.11 7.58
CA TYR A 30 -2.91 2.34 6.17
C TYR A 30 -1.62 3.11 5.95
N LEU A 31 -1.01 2.87 4.79
CA LEU A 31 -0.02 3.75 4.18
C LEU A 31 -0.74 4.65 3.18
N ARG A 32 -0.39 5.92 3.15
CA ARG A 32 -0.68 6.82 2.04
C ARG A 32 0.59 6.93 1.21
N ILE A 33 0.55 6.49 -0.03
CA ILE A 33 1.69 6.60 -0.95
C ILE A 33 1.28 7.40 -2.18
N THR A 34 2.24 8.02 -2.86
CA THR A 34 2.05 8.57 -4.20
C THR A 34 2.84 7.76 -5.22
N VAL A 35 2.19 7.45 -6.33
CA VAL A 35 2.80 6.78 -7.50
C VAL A 35 2.39 7.59 -8.72
N SER A 36 3.36 8.12 -9.46
CA SER A 36 3.09 8.98 -10.65
C SER A 36 2.07 10.10 -10.36
N ASN A 37 2.20 10.77 -9.21
CA ASN A 37 1.30 11.83 -8.72
C ASN A 37 -0.13 11.39 -8.38
N ILE A 38 -0.40 10.08 -8.31
CA ILE A 38 -1.68 9.53 -7.86
C ILE A 38 -1.52 8.99 -6.44
N GLU A 39 -2.38 9.44 -5.53
CA GLU A 39 -2.39 8.98 -4.13
C GLU A 39 -3.14 7.65 -3.99
N TYR A 40 -2.51 6.71 -3.28
CA TYR A 40 -3.08 5.40 -2.94
C TYR A 40 -3.12 5.17 -1.44
N TRP A 41 -4.21 4.56 -0.98
CA TRP A 41 -4.40 4.13 0.41
C TRP A 41 -4.26 2.62 0.50
N ILE A 42 -3.15 2.15 1.07
CA ILE A 42 -2.82 0.73 1.13
C ILE A 42 -2.97 0.22 2.55
N LYS A 43 -3.85 -0.77 2.75
CA LYS A 43 -4.08 -1.34 4.07
C LYS A 43 -2.91 -2.23 4.47
N LEU A 44 -2.36 -2.03 5.66
CA LEU A 44 -1.37 -2.96 6.21
C LEU A 44 -2.04 -4.27 6.66
N SER A 45 -1.43 -5.40 6.29
CA SER A 45 -1.74 -6.70 6.88
C SER A 45 -1.51 -6.66 8.40
N LYS A 46 -2.20 -7.53 9.15
CA LYS A 46 -2.03 -7.59 10.61
C LYS A 46 -0.57 -7.84 11.05
N PRO A 47 0.18 -8.80 10.47
CA PRO A 47 1.58 -9.01 10.87
C PRO A 47 2.45 -7.79 10.54
N LEU A 48 2.31 -7.22 9.34
CA LEU A 48 3.13 -6.10 8.89
C LEU A 48 3.03 -4.85 9.76
N ARG A 49 1.89 -4.62 10.44
CA ARG A 49 1.73 -3.49 11.37
C ARG A 49 2.69 -3.53 12.57
N LYS A 50 3.18 -4.72 12.92
CA LYS A 50 4.07 -4.92 14.07
C LYS A 50 5.54 -4.98 13.66
N SER A 51 5.79 -5.25 12.38
CA SER A 51 7.13 -5.50 11.83
C SER A 51 7.52 -4.46 10.77
N LEU A 52 6.83 -3.33 10.72
CA LEU A 52 7.19 -2.26 9.80
C LEU A 52 8.50 -1.62 10.27
N ASP A 53 9.44 -1.47 9.34
CA ASP A 53 10.72 -0.84 9.62
C ASP A 53 10.52 0.62 10.08
N PRO A 54 11.01 1.00 11.28
CA PRO A 54 10.96 2.39 11.76
C PRO A 54 11.66 3.41 10.85
N ALA A 55 12.59 2.98 9.99
CA ALA A 55 13.24 3.84 9.01
C ALA A 55 12.31 4.28 7.87
N ILE A 56 11.16 3.63 7.70
CA ILE A 56 10.14 4.04 6.74
C ILE A 56 9.41 5.26 7.32
N ILE A 57 9.77 6.45 6.84
CA ILE A 57 9.21 7.73 7.26
C ILE A 57 8.58 8.47 6.07
N PRO A 58 7.62 9.39 6.30
CA PRO A 58 7.11 10.26 5.25
C PRO A 58 8.23 10.89 4.41
N GLY A 59 8.08 10.88 3.09
CA GLY A 59 9.08 11.30 2.11
C GLY A 59 9.99 10.18 1.59
N ALA A 60 10.09 9.05 2.28
CA ALA A 60 10.87 7.90 1.82
C ALA A 60 10.26 7.26 0.57
N TRP A 61 11.12 6.79 -0.34
CA TRP A 61 10.70 5.89 -1.40
C TRP A 61 10.60 4.47 -0.85
N ILE A 62 9.47 3.82 -1.11
CA ILE A 62 9.20 2.47 -0.63
C ILE A 62 8.67 1.60 -1.77
N GLU A 63 9.03 0.32 -1.73
CA GLU A 63 8.36 -0.72 -2.50
C GLU A 63 7.28 -1.35 -1.63
N VAL A 64 6.09 -1.53 -2.20
CA VAL A 64 4.95 -2.11 -1.51
C VAL A 64 4.44 -3.30 -2.31
N SER A 65 4.53 -4.48 -1.71
CA SER A 65 4.03 -5.73 -2.27
C SER A 65 2.77 -6.18 -1.54
N GLY A 66 1.76 -6.59 -2.31
CA GLY A 66 0.44 -6.85 -1.76
C GLY A 66 -0.57 -7.43 -2.72
N THR A 67 -1.78 -7.58 -2.20
CA THR A 67 -2.94 -8.05 -2.95
C THR A 67 -3.91 -6.92 -3.22
N SER A 68 -4.46 -6.90 -4.43
CA SER A 68 -5.52 -6.01 -4.86
C SER A 68 -6.81 -6.80 -5.07
N LYS A 69 -7.94 -6.16 -4.76
CA LYS A 69 -9.28 -6.74 -4.95
C LYS A 69 -10.25 -5.68 -5.40
N LEU A 70 -10.83 -5.86 -6.59
CA LEU A 70 -11.90 -4.97 -7.08
C LEU A 70 -13.25 -5.46 -6.55
N LYS A 71 -13.87 -4.67 -5.67
CA LYS A 71 -15.22 -4.95 -5.20
C LYS A 71 -16.23 -4.69 -6.30
N ARG A 72 -16.86 -5.74 -6.85
CA ARG A 72 -17.79 -5.62 -8.00
C ARG A 72 -18.98 -4.71 -7.68
N LYS A 73 -19.54 -4.83 -6.46
CA LYS A 73 -20.72 -4.08 -6.03
C LYS A 73 -20.48 -2.58 -5.88
N THR A 74 -19.31 -2.19 -5.38
CA THR A 74 -19.00 -0.78 -5.07
C THR A 74 -18.02 -0.14 -6.04
N ARG A 75 -17.48 -0.92 -7.00
CA ARG A 75 -16.37 -0.54 -7.88
C ARG A 75 -15.14 0.00 -7.14
N LYS A 76 -14.96 -0.38 -5.86
CA LYS A 76 -13.85 0.08 -5.02
C LYS A 76 -12.68 -0.89 -5.14
N LEU A 77 -11.51 -0.36 -5.48
CA LEU A 77 -10.24 -1.09 -5.40
C LEU A 77 -9.79 -1.14 -3.94
N ILE A 78 -9.50 -2.34 -3.44
CA ILE A 78 -8.92 -2.54 -2.11
C ILE A 78 -7.51 -3.03 -2.28
N LEU A 79 -6.56 -2.31 -1.70
CA LEU A 79 -5.15 -2.67 -1.66
C LEU A 79 -4.77 -3.12 -0.25
N LYS A 80 -4.05 -4.24 -0.15
CA LYS A 80 -3.54 -4.75 1.11
C LYS A 80 -2.08 -5.18 0.96
N ALA A 81 -1.19 -4.50 1.65
CA ALA A 81 0.24 -4.83 1.70
C ALA A 81 0.50 -5.99 2.67
N TYR A 82 1.34 -6.93 2.25
CA TYR A 82 1.96 -7.92 3.14
C TYR A 82 3.45 -7.62 3.39
N GLU A 83 4.09 -6.84 2.53
CA GLU A 83 5.50 -6.46 2.62
C GLU A 83 5.69 -5.01 2.18
N VAL A 84 6.59 -4.30 2.88
CA VAL A 84 7.01 -2.93 2.59
C VAL A 84 8.49 -2.84 2.90
N SER A 85 9.28 -2.28 1.98
CA SER A 85 10.72 -2.08 2.13
C SER A 85 11.12 -0.70 1.60
N LEU A 86 12.26 -0.18 2.07
CA LEU A 86 12.86 1.02 1.48
C LEU A 86 13.31 0.72 0.04
N ALA A 87 13.07 1.68 -0.84
CA ALA A 87 13.45 1.62 -2.25
C ALA A 87 14.24 2.86 -2.64
N ALA A 88 14.96 2.76 -3.76
CA ALA A 88 15.50 3.93 -4.43
C ALA A 88 14.36 4.68 -5.15
N PRO A 89 14.49 6.01 -5.37
CA PRO A 89 13.62 6.72 -6.29
C PRO A 89 13.63 6.02 -7.67
N PRO A 90 12.49 5.95 -8.38
CA PRO A 90 12.47 5.48 -9.74
C PRO A 90 13.45 6.35 -10.54
N ARG A 91 14.36 5.70 -11.26
CA ARG A 91 15.29 6.41 -12.15
C ARG A 91 14.44 7.24 -13.09
N SER A 92 14.49 8.57 -12.96
CA SER A 92 13.98 9.46 -13.99
C SER A 92 14.80 9.13 -15.23
N SER A 93 14.22 8.42 -16.19
CA SER A 93 14.76 8.42 -17.54
C SER A 93 14.71 9.86 -18.02
N ARG A 94 15.84 10.57 -17.90
CA ARG A 94 16.06 11.82 -18.63
C ARG A 94 15.86 11.46 -20.09
N ARG A 95 14.73 11.86 -20.67
CA ARG A 95 14.56 11.97 -22.11
C ARG A 95 14.89 13.41 -22.49
#